data_AF-A0AA36GV57-F1
#
_entry.id   AF-A0AA36GV57-F1
#
_cell.length_a   1.000
_cell.length_b   1.000
_cell.length_c   1.000
_cell.angle_alpha   90.00
_cell.angle_beta   90.00
_cell.angle_gamma   90.00
#
_symmetry.space_group_name_H-M   'P 1'
#
loop_
_entity.id
_entity.type
_entity.pdbx_description
1 polymer ?
#
loop_
_entity_poly.entity_id
_entity_poly.type
_entity_poly.pdbx_seq_one_letter_code
_entity_poly.pdbx_strand_id
1 'polypeptide(L)'
;MEVDLSVWRKRPFMVILRFQFPKTLTVEQLEEELSEIERFLDKQECPSVFCHNDIVPANVLLRERGPDEGDVIDESRLVLIDFEFGSYNHRAYEIANSMAEHGMTYGTSKHPYYDTDIRIMQDEDFARTYCTAYLDQLYKEFETPAKLKSQCLSGDREADVLKLIAEGRRYLGLPHLFWGIWNILFAQEHKALEGMDYEAQFKDRIIMYFKFKPNMYKY
;
A
#
# COMPACT_ATOMS: atom_id res chain seq x y z
N MET A 1 24.00 7.37 -8.16
CA MET A 1 23.12 6.81 -9.21
C MET A 1 22.10 7.87 -9.57
N GLU A 2 21.91 8.16 -10.85
CA GLU A 2 20.90 9.10 -11.34
C GLU A 2 19.90 8.32 -12.20
N VAL A 3 18.61 8.39 -11.87
CA VAL A 3 17.56 7.73 -12.67
C VAL A 3 16.70 8.75 -13.39
N ASP A 4 16.70 8.70 -14.73
CA ASP A 4 15.87 9.56 -15.58
C ASP A 4 14.40 9.05 -15.62
N LEU A 5 13.49 9.90 -15.15
CA LEU A 5 12.03 9.68 -15.15
C LEU A 5 11.32 10.43 -16.30
N SER A 6 12.05 11.18 -17.13
CA SER A 6 11.48 12.05 -18.17
C SER A 6 10.75 11.29 -19.28
N VAL A 7 11.20 10.07 -19.61
CA VAL A 7 10.63 9.21 -20.65
C VAL A 7 9.19 8.77 -20.31
N TRP A 8 8.84 8.72 -19.02
CA TRP A 8 7.56 8.22 -18.52
C TRP A 8 6.41 9.24 -18.58
N ARG A 9 6.73 10.52 -18.79
CA ARG A 9 5.73 11.59 -19.05
C ARG A 9 4.85 11.35 -20.28
N LYS A 10 5.20 10.39 -21.14
CA LYS A 10 4.50 10.08 -22.40
C LYS A 10 3.49 8.92 -22.30
N ARG A 11 3.38 8.22 -21.17
CA ARG A 11 2.36 7.16 -21.02
C ARG A 11 0.95 7.76 -20.98
N PRO A 12 -0.05 7.18 -21.68
CA PRO A 12 -1.37 7.79 -21.85
C PRO A 12 -2.07 8.19 -20.55
N PHE A 13 -1.88 7.41 -19.47
CA PHE A 13 -2.47 7.67 -18.17
C PHE A 13 -1.83 8.84 -17.40
N MET A 14 -0.52 9.07 -17.58
CA MET A 14 0.22 10.16 -16.90
C MET A 14 -0.02 11.52 -17.55
N VAL A 15 -0.41 11.56 -18.84
CA VAL A 15 -0.74 12.82 -19.54
C VAL A 15 -2.02 13.46 -18.96
N ILE A 16 -2.90 12.67 -18.35
CA ILE A 16 -4.20 13.11 -17.82
C ILE A 16 -4.08 13.64 -16.38
N LEU A 17 -3.12 13.15 -15.60
CA LEU A 17 -2.94 13.49 -14.19
C LEU A 17 -1.71 14.41 -14.04
N ARG A 18 -1.91 15.73 -14.14
CA ARG A 18 -0.86 16.76 -13.99
C ARG A 18 -0.33 16.84 -12.54
N PHE A 19 0.45 15.87 -12.07
CA PHE A 19 1.16 15.96 -10.79
C PHE A 19 2.67 16.08 -11.01
N GLN A 20 3.36 16.73 -10.06
CA GLN A 20 4.79 17.04 -10.16
C GLN A 20 5.63 15.93 -9.54
N PHE A 21 6.71 15.56 -10.22
CA PHE A 21 7.74 14.64 -9.75
C PHE A 21 9.09 15.07 -10.39
N PRO A 22 10.23 14.78 -9.73
CA PRO A 22 11.54 15.18 -10.24
C PRO A 22 11.84 14.49 -11.58
N LYS A 23 12.60 15.17 -12.46
CA LYS A 23 13.01 14.58 -13.74
C LYS A 23 14.07 13.49 -13.56
N THR A 24 14.95 13.70 -12.60
CA THR A 24 15.99 12.78 -12.19
C THR A 24 15.86 12.58 -10.70
N LEU A 25 15.97 11.34 -10.22
CA LEU A 25 16.07 11.05 -8.79
C LEU A 25 17.53 10.64 -8.48
N THR A 26 18.16 11.38 -7.57
CA THR A 26 19.49 11.04 -7.03
C THR A 26 19.38 10.35 -5.66
N VAL A 27 20.48 9.80 -5.17
CA VAL A 27 20.52 9.18 -3.83
C VAL A 27 20.33 10.24 -2.74
N GLU A 28 20.93 11.40 -2.90
CA GLU A 28 20.82 12.53 -1.97
C GLU A 28 19.35 13.00 -1.88
N GLN A 29 18.64 13.08 -3.00
CA GLN A 29 17.22 13.38 -3.00
C GLN A 29 16.40 12.28 -2.31
N LEU A 30 16.74 11.01 -2.50
CA LEU A 30 16.06 9.92 -1.81
C LEU A 30 16.27 10.00 -0.28
N GLU A 31 17.48 10.35 0.17
CA GLU A 31 17.77 10.58 1.59
C GLU A 31 16.96 11.77 2.17
N GLU A 32 16.79 12.84 1.40
CA GLU A 32 15.93 13.98 1.78
C GLU A 32 14.46 13.54 1.95
N GLU A 33 13.94 12.73 1.02
CA GLU A 33 12.58 12.18 1.06
C GLU A 33 12.39 11.24 2.26
N LEU A 34 13.36 10.36 2.54
CA LEU A 34 13.34 9.48 3.72
C LEU A 34 13.35 10.30 5.02
N SER A 35 14.21 11.31 5.11
CA SER A 35 14.27 12.22 6.27
C SER A 35 12.95 12.97 6.48
N GLU A 36 12.23 13.31 5.41
CA GLU A 36 10.90 13.91 5.48
C GLU A 36 9.85 12.94 6.01
N ILE A 37 9.91 11.69 5.57
CA ILE A 37 9.01 10.63 6.05
C ILE A 37 9.24 10.37 7.55
N GLU A 38 10.48 10.29 8.02
CA GLU A 38 10.77 10.13 9.46
C GLU A 38 10.12 11.24 10.29
N ARG A 39 10.34 12.52 9.90
CA ARG A 39 9.71 13.67 10.56
C ARG A 39 8.18 13.67 10.48
N PHE A 40 7.63 13.08 9.44
CA PHE A 40 6.19 12.90 9.29
C PHE A 40 5.68 11.82 10.24
N LEU A 41 6.32 10.65 10.27
CA LEU A 41 5.95 9.50 11.09
C LEU A 41 6.02 9.81 12.59
N ASP A 42 7.02 10.58 13.03
CA ASP A 42 7.18 11.05 14.42
C ASP A 42 5.96 11.81 14.96
N LYS A 43 5.13 12.36 14.07
CA LYS A 43 3.95 13.17 14.43
C LYS A 43 2.64 12.40 14.34
N GLN A 44 2.67 11.13 13.97
CA GLN A 44 1.44 10.36 13.72
C GLN A 44 0.97 9.66 14.99
N GLU A 45 -0.27 9.95 15.39
CA GLU A 45 -0.96 9.19 16.43
C GLU A 45 -1.63 7.95 15.81
N CYS A 46 -0.82 6.93 15.50
CA CYS A 46 -1.26 5.65 14.93
C CYS A 46 -0.75 4.48 15.78
N PRO A 47 -1.59 3.47 16.10
CA PRO A 47 -1.13 2.33 16.86
C PRO A 47 -0.12 1.49 16.07
N SER A 48 0.95 1.10 16.75
CA SER A 48 1.88 0.06 16.28
C SER A 48 1.28 -1.32 16.52
N VAL A 49 1.13 -2.10 15.45
CA VAL A 49 0.58 -3.46 15.46
C VAL A 49 1.49 -4.38 14.66
N PHE A 50 1.32 -5.69 14.77
CA PHE A 50 2.00 -6.61 13.86
C PHE A 50 1.34 -6.55 12.49
N CYS A 51 2.08 -6.06 11.50
CA CYS A 51 1.66 -5.98 10.10
C CYS A 51 2.36 -7.07 9.29
N HIS A 52 1.66 -7.56 8.28
CA HIS A 52 2.22 -8.40 7.23
C HIS A 52 3.14 -7.58 6.30
N ASN A 53 2.79 -6.32 6.05
CA ASN A 53 3.48 -5.36 5.17
C ASN A 53 3.48 -5.70 3.67
N ASP A 54 2.94 -6.85 3.28
CA ASP A 54 2.91 -7.33 1.89
C ASP A 54 1.63 -8.12 1.57
N ILE A 55 0.48 -7.55 1.92
CA ILE A 55 -0.82 -8.14 1.57
C ILE A 55 -1.10 -7.88 0.08
N VAL A 56 -0.68 -8.82 -0.76
CA VAL A 56 -0.98 -8.90 -2.20
C VAL A 56 -1.89 -10.10 -2.49
N PRO A 57 -2.60 -10.14 -3.63
CA PRO A 57 -3.47 -11.28 -3.96
C PRO A 57 -2.76 -12.64 -3.93
N ALA A 58 -1.47 -12.69 -4.25
CA ALA A 58 -0.67 -13.92 -4.19
C ALA A 58 -0.48 -14.46 -2.77
N ASN A 59 -0.57 -13.61 -1.75
CA ASN A 59 -0.35 -13.95 -0.34
C ASN A 59 -1.67 -14.21 0.41
N VAL A 60 -2.82 -14.15 -0.29
CA VAL A 60 -4.15 -14.45 0.25
C VAL A 60 -4.69 -15.70 -0.42
N LEU A 61 -4.57 -16.84 0.25
CA LEU A 61 -5.02 -18.12 -0.28
C LEU A 61 -6.46 -18.41 0.12
N LEU A 62 -7.22 -18.97 -0.81
CA LEU A 62 -8.53 -19.57 -0.54
C LEU A 62 -8.36 -21.08 -0.33
N ARG A 63 -8.71 -21.57 0.86
CA ARG A 63 -8.67 -23.01 1.17
C ARG A 63 -9.66 -23.77 0.28
N GLU A 64 -9.19 -24.89 -0.27
CA GLU A 64 -10.03 -25.81 -1.01
C GLU A 64 -11.23 -26.23 -0.17
N ARG A 65 -12.37 -26.33 -0.84
CA ARG A 65 -13.65 -26.70 -0.24
C ARG A 65 -13.60 -28.16 0.26
N GLY A 66 -14.16 -28.41 1.44
CA GLY A 66 -14.51 -29.76 1.87
C GLY A 66 -15.72 -30.33 1.09
N PRO A 67 -15.89 -31.66 0.99
CA PRO A 67 -16.99 -32.27 0.23
C PRO A 67 -18.38 -31.69 0.55
N ASP A 68 -18.61 -31.36 1.82
CA ASP A 68 -19.90 -30.94 2.38
C ASP A 68 -20.09 -29.40 2.51
N GLU A 69 -19.09 -28.58 2.17
CA GLU A 69 -19.19 -27.12 2.31
C GLU A 69 -19.92 -26.50 1.11
N GLY A 70 -20.73 -25.46 1.33
CA GLY A 70 -21.41 -24.74 0.23
C GLY A 70 -20.47 -23.83 -0.57
N ASP A 71 -21.00 -23.15 -1.60
CA ASP A 71 -20.22 -22.21 -2.43
C ASP A 71 -19.93 -20.86 -1.74
N VAL A 72 -20.29 -20.72 -0.46
CA VAL A 72 -20.04 -19.51 0.32
C VAL A 72 -18.56 -19.44 0.70
N ILE A 73 -17.93 -18.29 0.41
CA ILE A 73 -16.59 -17.94 0.89
C ILE A 73 -16.77 -17.07 2.12
N ASP A 74 -16.27 -17.54 3.26
CA ASP A 74 -16.19 -16.76 4.50
C ASP A 74 -14.72 -16.56 4.94
N GLU A 75 -14.53 -15.75 5.99
CA GLU A 75 -13.22 -15.41 6.54
C GLU A 75 -12.42 -16.63 7.01
N SER A 76 -13.08 -17.73 7.40
CA SER A 76 -12.40 -18.94 7.89
C SER A 76 -11.71 -19.74 6.79
N ARG A 77 -12.09 -19.49 5.53
CA ARG A 77 -11.49 -20.11 4.34
C ARG A 77 -10.33 -19.30 3.75
N LEU A 78 -10.12 -18.07 4.21
CA LEU A 78 -9.00 -17.24 3.77
C LEU A 78 -7.79 -17.48 4.68
N VAL A 79 -6.62 -17.65 4.07
CA VAL A 79 -5.35 -17.86 4.78
C VAL A 79 -4.33 -16.87 4.25
N LEU A 80 -3.78 -16.06 5.14
CA LEU A 80 -2.62 -15.22 4.85
C LEU A 80 -1.34 -16.05 4.98
N ILE A 81 -0.45 -15.92 4.02
CA ILE A 81 0.84 -16.62 3.97
C ILE A 81 1.97 -15.63 3.67
N ASP A 82 3.21 -16.07 3.78
CA ASP A 82 4.40 -15.30 3.36
C ASP A 82 4.66 -14.02 4.17
N PHE A 83 4.90 -14.20 5.48
CA PHE A 83 5.25 -13.14 6.41
C PHE A 83 6.73 -12.72 6.30
N GLU A 84 7.37 -12.81 5.13
CA GLU A 84 8.78 -12.43 4.94
C GLU A 84 9.05 -10.98 5.39
N PHE A 85 8.12 -10.07 5.10
CA PHE A 85 8.17 -8.66 5.51
C PHE A 85 7.42 -8.38 6.82
N GLY A 86 6.93 -9.40 7.51
CA GLY A 86 6.11 -9.27 8.71
C GLY A 86 6.87 -8.61 9.86
N SER A 87 6.34 -7.50 10.39
CA SER A 87 6.98 -6.77 11.50
C SER A 87 5.99 -5.85 12.22
N TYR A 88 6.39 -5.33 13.39
CA TYR A 88 5.62 -4.27 14.03
C TYR A 88 5.72 -2.98 13.21
N ASN A 89 4.57 -2.46 12.80
CA ASN A 89 4.45 -1.25 12.00
C ASN A 89 3.15 -0.51 12.35
N HIS A 90 2.95 0.70 11.84
CA HIS A 90 1.69 1.41 11.97
C HIS A 90 0.60 0.71 11.15
N ARG A 91 -0.58 0.47 11.73
CA ARG A 91 -1.71 -0.13 10.98
C ARG A 91 -2.06 0.65 9.71
N ALA A 92 -1.81 1.97 9.72
CA ALA A 92 -2.03 2.85 8.58
C ALA A 92 -1.22 2.42 7.35
N TYR A 93 -0.01 1.86 7.55
CA TYR A 93 0.81 1.33 6.47
C TYR A 93 0.16 0.10 5.82
N GLU A 94 -0.40 -0.83 6.60
CA GLU A 94 -1.06 -2.02 6.06
C GLU A 94 -2.32 -1.66 5.25
N ILE A 95 -3.12 -0.73 5.78
CA ILE A 95 -4.30 -0.19 5.09
C ILE A 95 -3.86 0.51 3.79
N ALA A 96 -2.82 1.35 3.86
CA ALA A 96 -2.25 2.02 2.70
C ALA A 96 -1.71 1.04 1.65
N ASN A 97 -1.01 -0.01 2.07
CA ASN A 97 -0.49 -1.04 1.18
C ASN A 97 -1.65 -1.76 0.48
N SER A 98 -2.70 -2.13 1.21
CA SER A 98 -3.89 -2.77 0.64
C SER A 98 -4.59 -1.88 -0.39
N MET A 99 -4.69 -0.56 -0.15
CA MET A 99 -5.21 0.41 -1.13
C MET A 99 -4.30 0.55 -2.36
N ALA A 100 -2.98 0.58 -2.15
CA ALA A 100 -2.02 0.65 -3.25
C ALA A 100 -2.10 -0.60 -4.13
N GLU A 101 -2.11 -1.79 -3.53
CA GLU A 101 -2.17 -3.08 -4.21
C GLU A 101 -3.51 -3.35 -4.89
N HIS A 102 -4.61 -2.76 -4.40
CA HIS A 102 -5.89 -2.84 -5.08
C HIS A 102 -5.83 -2.25 -6.51
N GLY A 103 -4.96 -1.25 -6.73
CA GLY A 103 -4.72 -0.67 -8.06
C GLY A 103 -3.56 -1.29 -8.83
N MET A 104 -2.94 -2.37 -8.35
CA MET A 104 -1.85 -3.07 -9.03
C MET A 104 -2.38 -4.39 -9.64
N THR A 105 -1.94 -4.71 -10.84
CA THR A 105 -2.21 -6.01 -11.47
C THR A 105 -0.91 -6.61 -11.96
N TYR A 106 -0.53 -7.78 -11.44
CA TYR A 106 0.71 -8.47 -11.79
C TYR A 106 0.47 -9.63 -12.77
N GLY A 107 1.54 -10.09 -13.42
CA GLY A 107 1.48 -11.25 -14.32
C GLY A 107 0.75 -10.99 -15.64
N THR A 108 0.73 -9.73 -16.09
CA THR A 108 0.12 -9.39 -17.39
C THR A 108 0.98 -9.95 -18.53
N SER A 109 0.37 -10.23 -19.68
CA SER A 109 1.06 -10.88 -20.81
C SER A 109 1.98 -9.95 -21.61
N LYS A 110 1.97 -8.64 -21.32
CA LYS A 110 2.73 -7.62 -22.06
C LYS A 110 3.69 -6.93 -21.12
N HIS A 111 4.92 -6.70 -21.61
CA HIS A 111 5.89 -5.84 -20.92
C HIS A 111 5.22 -4.51 -20.47
N PRO A 112 5.41 -4.07 -19.21
CA PRO A 112 6.38 -4.57 -18.23
C PRO A 112 5.88 -5.71 -17.32
N TYR A 113 4.84 -6.44 -17.74
CA TYR A 113 4.23 -7.61 -17.06
C TYR A 113 3.43 -7.29 -15.79
N TYR A 114 3.09 -6.01 -15.62
CA TYR A 114 2.12 -5.51 -14.67
C TYR A 114 1.35 -4.33 -15.27
N ASP A 115 0.26 -3.93 -14.62
CA ASP A 115 -0.49 -2.71 -14.90
C ASP A 115 -0.85 -1.98 -13.58
N THR A 116 -1.17 -0.69 -13.69
CA THR A 116 -1.44 0.17 -12.54
C THR A 116 -2.65 1.09 -12.83
N ASP A 117 -3.59 1.18 -11.89
CA ASP A 117 -4.70 2.13 -11.96
C ASP A 117 -4.80 3.00 -10.69
N ILE A 118 -4.33 4.24 -10.81
CA ILE A 118 -4.35 5.26 -9.75
C ILE A 118 -5.78 5.59 -9.28
N ARG A 119 -6.80 5.39 -10.14
CA ARG A 119 -8.20 5.64 -9.77
C ARG A 119 -8.69 4.58 -8.80
N ILE A 120 -8.31 3.32 -9.04
CA ILE A 120 -8.65 2.19 -8.16
C ILE A 120 -7.93 2.31 -6.81
N MET A 121 -6.68 2.78 -6.80
CA MET A 121 -5.97 3.09 -5.54
C MET A 121 -6.68 4.15 -4.70
N GLN A 122 -7.47 5.02 -5.34
CA GLN A 122 -8.25 6.11 -4.71
C GLN A 122 -9.76 5.80 -4.68
N ASP A 123 -10.15 4.55 -4.90
CA ASP A 123 -11.56 4.16 -4.87
C ASP A 123 -12.11 4.31 -3.44
N GLU A 124 -13.18 5.08 -3.29
CA GLU A 124 -13.80 5.38 -2.00
C GLU A 124 -14.72 4.26 -1.53
N ASP A 125 -15.33 3.51 -2.45
CA ASP A 125 -16.18 2.36 -2.12
C ASP A 125 -15.32 1.20 -1.60
N PHE A 126 -14.18 0.95 -2.24
CA PHE A 126 -13.17 0.00 -1.75
C PHE A 126 -12.64 0.44 -0.38
N ALA A 127 -12.19 1.70 -0.24
CA ALA A 127 -11.65 2.20 1.02
C ALA A 127 -12.67 2.06 2.16
N ARG A 128 -13.92 2.44 1.93
CA ARG A 128 -14.99 2.29 2.90
C ARG A 128 -15.27 0.82 3.22
N THR A 129 -15.34 -0.05 2.21
CA THR A 129 -15.58 -1.49 2.41
C THR A 129 -14.46 -2.13 3.25
N TYR A 130 -13.20 -1.91 2.85
CA TYR A 130 -12.02 -2.45 3.52
C TYR A 130 -11.91 -1.96 4.97
N CYS A 131 -11.97 -0.64 5.19
CA CYS A 131 -11.86 -0.07 6.54
C CYS A 131 -13.05 -0.43 7.43
N THR A 132 -14.25 -0.62 6.85
CA THR A 132 -15.42 -1.10 7.61
C THR A 132 -15.22 -2.53 8.10
N ALA A 133 -14.79 -3.44 7.22
CA ALA A 133 -14.52 -4.83 7.60
C ALA A 133 -13.39 -4.93 8.64
N TYR A 134 -12.33 -4.14 8.45
CA TYR A 134 -11.22 -4.04 9.41
C TYR A 134 -11.71 -3.52 10.78
N LEU A 135 -12.55 -2.48 10.80
CA LEU A 135 -13.13 -1.94 12.04
C LEU A 135 -14.04 -2.96 12.73
N ASP A 136 -14.87 -3.68 11.98
CA ASP A 136 -15.76 -4.69 12.56
C ASP A 136 -14.95 -5.77 13.29
N GLN A 137 -13.78 -6.17 12.77
CA GLN A 137 -12.88 -7.09 13.46
C GLN A 137 -12.24 -6.44 14.70
N LEU A 138 -11.77 -5.20 14.61
CA LEU A 138 -11.26 -4.46 15.77
C LEU A 138 -12.30 -4.33 16.89
N TYR A 139 -13.56 -4.09 16.56
CA TYR A 139 -14.63 -3.96 17.57
C TYR A 139 -14.95 -5.28 18.26
N LYS A 140 -14.78 -6.43 17.57
CA LYS A 140 -14.87 -7.75 18.19
C LYS A 140 -13.72 -8.00 19.18
N GLU A 141 -12.50 -7.59 18.83
CA GLU A 141 -11.30 -7.85 19.66
C GLU A 141 -11.14 -6.85 20.82
N PHE A 142 -11.48 -5.58 20.58
CA PHE A 142 -11.28 -4.46 21.49
C PHE A 142 -12.61 -3.96 22.07
N GLU A 143 -13.46 -4.87 22.55
CA GLU A 143 -14.87 -4.65 22.95
C GLU A 143 -15.17 -3.56 24.01
N THR A 144 -14.17 -3.01 24.70
CA THR A 144 -14.39 -2.02 25.77
C THR A 144 -13.88 -0.64 25.35
N PRO A 145 -14.47 0.47 25.85
CA PRO A 145 -13.98 1.82 25.54
C PRO A 145 -12.49 2.03 25.84
N ALA A 146 -11.97 1.40 26.90
CA ALA A 146 -10.54 1.47 27.24
C ALA A 146 -9.67 0.74 26.22
N LYS A 147 -10.10 -0.45 25.76
CA LYS A 147 -9.44 -1.22 24.71
C LYS A 147 -9.49 -0.49 23.35
N LEU A 148 -10.63 0.09 22.96
CA LEU A 148 -10.75 0.91 21.75
C LEU A 148 -9.82 2.12 21.77
N LYS A 149 -9.73 2.81 22.92
CA LYS A 149 -8.81 3.94 23.08
C LYS A 149 -7.35 3.55 22.87
N SER A 150 -6.95 2.31 23.22
CA SER A 150 -5.59 1.80 22.94
C SER A 150 -5.30 1.65 21.44
N GLN A 151 -6.35 1.53 20.63
CA GLN A 151 -6.29 1.51 19.17
C GLN A 151 -6.57 2.90 18.56
N CYS A 152 -6.54 3.96 19.37
CA CYS A 152 -6.87 5.32 18.96
C CYS A 152 -8.28 5.46 18.36
N LEU A 153 -9.22 4.60 18.77
CA LEU A 153 -10.62 4.57 18.32
C LEU A 153 -11.54 5.22 19.35
N SER A 154 -12.62 5.82 18.87
CA SER A 154 -13.59 6.56 19.68
C SER A 154 -14.79 5.71 20.13
N GLY A 155 -15.10 4.64 19.39
CA GLY A 155 -16.32 3.84 19.53
C GLY A 155 -17.49 4.36 18.70
N ASP A 156 -17.38 5.56 18.11
CA ASP A 156 -18.30 6.01 17.07
C ASP A 156 -17.90 5.35 15.75
N ARG A 157 -18.76 4.44 15.29
CA ARG A 157 -18.47 3.60 14.11
C ARG A 157 -18.18 4.42 12.85
N GLU A 158 -18.97 5.45 12.56
CA GLU A 158 -18.74 6.22 11.33
C GLU A 158 -17.50 7.11 11.45
N ALA A 159 -17.27 7.71 12.62
CA ALA A 159 -16.05 8.48 12.86
C ALA A 159 -14.79 7.60 12.76
N ASP A 160 -14.84 6.39 13.31
CA ASP A 160 -13.72 5.46 13.32
C ASP A 160 -13.44 4.87 11.93
N VAL A 161 -14.47 4.56 11.11
CA VAL A 161 -14.27 4.19 9.70
C VAL A 161 -13.58 5.32 8.93
N LEU A 162 -14.07 6.56 9.05
CA LEU A 162 -13.48 7.72 8.38
C LEU A 162 -12.04 7.98 8.85
N LYS A 163 -11.75 7.74 10.14
CA LYS A 163 -10.39 7.79 10.68
C LYS A 163 -9.47 6.77 10.01
N LEU A 164 -9.87 5.50 9.92
CA LEU A 164 -9.06 4.46 9.28
C LEU A 164 -8.79 4.75 7.80
N ILE A 165 -9.79 5.26 7.07
CA ILE A 165 -9.61 5.71 5.69
C ILE A 165 -8.60 6.85 5.63
N ALA A 166 -8.73 7.86 6.49
CA ALA A 166 -7.81 9.00 6.53
C ALA A 166 -6.37 8.57 6.85
N GLU A 167 -6.19 7.65 7.82
CA GLU A 167 -4.90 7.04 8.14
C GLU A 167 -4.28 6.36 6.91
N GLY A 168 -5.02 5.47 6.24
CA GLY A 168 -4.54 4.80 5.01
C GLY A 168 -4.22 5.77 3.88
N ARG A 169 -5.08 6.77 3.63
CA ARG A 169 -4.85 7.80 2.60
C ARG A 169 -3.60 8.62 2.88
N ARG A 170 -3.34 8.98 4.15
CA ARG A 170 -2.17 9.74 4.58
C ARG A 170 -0.87 8.96 4.35
N TYR A 171 -0.91 7.62 4.48
CA TYR A 171 0.23 6.72 4.30
C TYR A 171 0.37 6.19 2.87
N LEU A 172 -0.59 6.45 1.96
CA LEU A 172 -0.66 5.83 0.63
C LEU A 172 0.62 5.97 -0.22
N GLY A 173 1.40 7.04 -0.03
CA GLY A 173 2.68 7.18 -0.71
C GLY A 173 3.77 6.20 -0.21
N LEU A 174 3.73 5.80 1.06
CA LEU A 174 4.85 5.12 1.71
C LEU A 174 5.10 3.70 1.16
N PRO A 175 4.08 2.84 0.92
CA PRO A 175 4.30 1.54 0.28
C PRO A 175 4.97 1.68 -1.10
N HIS A 176 4.62 2.72 -1.86
CA HIS A 176 5.25 2.96 -3.15
C HIS A 176 6.73 3.34 -3.03
N LEU A 177 7.11 4.13 -2.02
CA LEU A 177 8.52 4.41 -1.79
C LEU A 177 9.28 3.14 -1.40
N PHE A 178 8.74 2.38 -0.44
CA PHE A 178 9.34 1.13 0.03
C PHE A 178 9.55 0.14 -1.10
N TRP A 179 8.48 -0.22 -1.84
CA TRP A 179 8.57 -1.14 -2.96
C TRP A 179 9.37 -0.58 -4.14
N GLY A 180 9.41 0.74 -4.31
CA GLY A 180 10.31 1.38 -5.25
C GLY A 180 11.77 1.05 -4.90
N ILE A 181 12.21 1.43 -3.70
CA ILE A 181 13.58 1.18 -3.23
C ILE A 181 13.92 -0.31 -3.30
N TRP A 182 13.02 -1.18 -2.86
CA TRP A 182 13.21 -2.63 -2.94
C TRP A 182 13.43 -3.09 -4.39
N ASN A 183 12.61 -2.62 -5.34
CA ASN A 183 12.73 -3.00 -6.75
C ASN A 183 14.07 -2.61 -7.38
N ILE A 184 14.60 -1.42 -7.08
CA ILE A 184 15.89 -0.99 -7.65
C ILE A 184 17.07 -1.74 -7.02
N LEU A 185 17.03 -2.02 -5.72
CA LEU A 185 18.03 -2.86 -5.05
C LEU A 185 18.01 -4.27 -5.63
N PHE A 186 16.81 -4.85 -5.77
CA PHE A 186 16.63 -6.17 -6.36
C PHE A 186 17.17 -6.23 -7.79
N ALA A 187 16.85 -5.24 -8.63
CA ALA A 187 17.35 -5.17 -10.01
C ALA A 187 18.88 -5.10 -10.11
N GLN A 188 19.54 -4.47 -9.13
CA GLN A 188 20.99 -4.35 -9.07
C GLN A 188 21.67 -5.63 -8.60
N GLU A 189 21.12 -6.29 -7.60
CA GLU A 189 21.69 -7.52 -7.02
C GLU A 189 21.39 -8.75 -7.88
N HIS A 190 20.18 -8.83 -8.44
CA HIS A 190 19.70 -9.92 -9.25
C HIS A 190 19.57 -9.45 -10.70
N LYS A 191 20.61 -9.72 -11.50
CA LYS A 191 20.61 -9.44 -12.95
C LYS A 191 19.31 -9.95 -13.58
N ALA A 192 18.49 -9.03 -14.06
CA ALA A 192 17.21 -9.21 -14.78
C ALA A 192 16.65 -10.64 -14.71
N LEU A 193 15.80 -10.93 -13.72
CA LEU A 193 14.98 -12.15 -13.75
C LEU A 193 14.04 -12.10 -14.96
N GLU A 194 13.96 -13.21 -15.69
CA GLU A 194 13.00 -13.34 -16.79
C GLU A 194 11.57 -13.22 -16.26
N GLY A 195 10.75 -12.39 -16.91
CA GLY A 195 9.32 -12.27 -16.61
C GLY A 195 8.90 -11.05 -15.78
N MET A 196 9.83 -10.21 -15.31
CA MET A 196 9.49 -8.96 -14.60
C MET A 196 10.51 -7.85 -14.88
N ASP A 197 10.04 -6.64 -15.17
CA ASP A 197 10.89 -5.46 -15.32
C ASP A 197 10.90 -4.63 -14.02
N TYR A 198 11.83 -4.98 -13.13
CA TYR A 198 11.99 -4.33 -11.83
C TYR A 198 12.42 -2.86 -11.94
N GLU A 199 13.16 -2.48 -12.99
CA GLU A 199 13.52 -1.07 -13.22
C GLU A 199 12.30 -0.24 -13.64
N ALA A 200 11.41 -0.81 -14.46
CA ALA A 200 10.13 -0.19 -14.79
C ALA A 200 9.25 -0.04 -13.54
N GLN A 201 9.14 -1.10 -12.73
CA GLN A 201 8.38 -1.04 -11.47
C GLN A 201 8.93 0.00 -10.51
N PHE A 202 10.25 0.08 -10.34
CA PHE A 202 10.89 1.13 -9.55
C PHE A 202 10.42 2.51 -9.99
N LYS A 203 10.51 2.82 -11.29
CA LYS A 203 10.14 4.14 -11.83
C LYS A 203 8.66 4.45 -11.58
N ASP A 204 7.76 3.51 -11.87
CA ASP A 204 6.32 3.71 -11.66
C ASP A 204 5.99 3.88 -10.18
N ARG A 205 6.58 3.08 -9.29
CA ARG A 205 6.40 3.19 -7.84
C ARG A 205 6.90 4.54 -7.31
N ILE A 206 8.09 5.00 -7.70
CA ILE A 206 8.58 6.32 -7.29
C ILE A 206 7.69 7.46 -7.81
N ILE A 207 7.18 7.36 -9.04
CA ILE A 207 6.22 8.34 -9.58
C ILE A 207 4.95 8.36 -8.72
N MET A 208 4.44 7.18 -8.32
CA MET A 208 3.27 7.08 -7.44
C MET A 208 3.55 7.58 -6.02
N TYR A 209 4.76 7.39 -5.48
CA TYR A 209 5.17 8.04 -4.23
C TYR A 209 4.97 9.56 -4.33
N PHE A 210 5.54 10.23 -5.34
CA PHE A 210 5.36 11.67 -5.52
C PHE A 210 3.91 12.09 -5.81
N LYS A 211 3.12 11.23 -6.48
CA LYS A 211 1.67 11.44 -6.68
C LYS A 211 0.93 11.57 -5.35
N PHE A 212 1.27 10.72 -4.39
CA PHE A 212 0.55 10.58 -3.12
C PHE A 212 1.25 11.26 -1.94
N LYS A 213 2.50 11.71 -2.08
CA LYS A 213 3.23 12.49 -1.07
C LYS A 213 2.40 13.64 -0.49
N PRO A 214 1.64 14.45 -1.26
CA PRO A 214 0.79 15.49 -0.69
C PRO A 214 -0.27 14.99 0.31
N ASN A 215 -0.66 13.71 0.26
CA ASN A 215 -1.62 13.14 1.21
C ASN A 215 -1.10 13.14 2.64
N MET A 216 0.23 13.07 2.85
CA MET A 216 0.87 13.14 4.16
C MET A 216 0.47 14.41 4.95
N TYR A 217 0.09 15.47 4.22
CA TYR A 217 -0.22 16.78 4.79
C TYR A 217 -1.68 17.20 4.64
N LYS A 218 -2.47 16.43 3.90
CA LYS A 218 -3.86 16.78 3.55
C LYS A 218 -4.88 16.14 4.50
N TYR A 219 -4.69 14.86 4.77
CA TYR A 219 -5.60 14.06 5.60
C TYR A 219 -5.22 14.20 7.06
#